data_AF-A0A9C9DCN1-F1
#
_entry.id   AF-A0A9C9DCN1-F1
#
_cell.length_a   1.000
_cell.length_b   1.000
_cell.length_c   1.000
_cell.angle_alpha   90.00
_cell.angle_beta   90.00
_cell.angle_gamma   90.00
#
_symmetry.space_group_name_H-M   'P 1'
#
loop_
_entity.id
_entity.type
_entity.pdbx_description
1 polymer ?
#
loop_
_entity_poly.entity_id
_entity_poly.type
_entity_poly.pdbx_seq_one_letter_code
_entity_poly.pdbx_strand_id
1 'polypeptide(L)'
;MTNSQITIQQAVCNCQQRLIENSDSPQLEVEVLLAHVLQSNRTYLRTWPEKLLTTQQLAQLEGFIERRNNGEPIAYITGEREFWGMSLHVSPDTLIPRPETETLVELALERIPRDAEWQIADLGTGSGAIALAIARERPRCLVLATDISPAALAMARHNATRLGLDNLRFADGAWCTALGNERLEMILSNPPYVAPGDPHLQQGDLRFEPPAALASA
;
A
#
# COMPACT_ATOMS: atom_id res chain seq x y z
N MET A 1 35.58 15.07 11.75
CA MET A 1 34.58 14.47 12.66
C MET A 1 34.41 13.04 12.21
N THR A 2 34.76 12.08 13.06
CA THR A 2 34.73 10.65 12.73
C THR A 2 33.29 10.23 12.41
N ASN A 3 33.03 9.92 11.14
CA ASN A 3 31.86 9.13 10.74
C ASN A 3 32.06 7.73 11.30
N SER A 4 31.70 7.54 12.57
CA SER A 4 31.70 6.23 13.19
C SER A 4 30.65 5.40 12.48
N GLN A 5 31.10 4.47 11.63
CA GLN A 5 30.21 3.47 11.03
C GLN A 5 29.51 2.72 12.17
N ILE A 6 28.19 2.66 12.11
CA ILE A 6 27.38 1.92 13.08
C ILE A 6 26.90 0.61 12.45
N THR A 7 26.70 -0.38 13.30
CA THR A 7 26.12 -1.67 12.91
C THR A 7 24.61 -1.56 12.68
N ILE A 8 24.03 -2.53 11.98
CA ILE A 8 22.57 -2.68 11.83
C ILE A 8 21.88 -2.65 13.20
N GLN A 9 22.39 -3.41 14.17
CA GLN A 9 21.82 -3.47 15.52
C GLN A 9 21.84 -2.11 16.22
N GLN A 10 22.96 -1.38 16.12
CA GLN A 10 23.07 -0.04 16.69
C GLN A 10 22.13 0.94 15.99
N ALA A 11 22.01 0.88 14.66
CA ALA A 11 21.10 1.73 13.91
C ALA A 11 19.63 1.51 14.33
N VAL A 12 19.21 0.25 14.45
CA VAL A 12 17.86 -0.10 14.93
C VAL A 12 17.64 0.43 16.35
N CYS A 13 18.59 0.20 17.25
CA CYS A 13 18.49 0.64 18.64
C CYS A 13 18.40 2.16 18.77
N ASN A 14 19.22 2.90 18.02
CA ASN A 14 19.25 4.36 18.08
C ASN A 14 17.98 4.97 17.47
N CYS A 15 17.53 4.45 16.33
CA CYS A 15 16.38 5.02 15.63
C CYS A 15 15.06 4.67 16.30
N GLN A 16 14.91 3.48 16.90
CA GLN A 16 13.65 3.13 17.56
C GLN A 16 13.33 4.06 18.73
N GLN A 17 14.36 4.51 19.47
CA GLN A 17 14.20 5.44 20.59
C GLN A 17 13.61 6.78 20.13
N ARG A 18 13.86 7.17 18.88
CA ARG A 18 13.32 8.40 18.28
C ARG A 18 11.86 8.27 17.85
N LEU A 19 11.30 7.06 17.81
CA LEU A 19 9.92 6.79 17.38
C LEU A 19 9.00 6.38 18.53
N ILE A 20 9.51 6.17 19.76
CA ILE A 20 8.72 5.65 20.90
C ILE A 20 7.47 6.49 21.21
N GLU A 21 7.56 7.82 21.07
CA GLU A 21 6.44 8.71 21.39
C GLU A 21 5.36 8.75 20.30
N ASN A 22 5.70 8.33 19.07
CA ASN A 22 4.87 8.51 17.88
C ASN A 22 4.42 7.19 17.22
N SER A 23 4.85 6.04 17.75
CA SER A 23 4.57 4.72 17.17
C SER A 23 4.30 3.68 18.26
N ASP A 24 3.27 2.86 18.04
CA ASP A 24 2.98 1.69 18.87
C ASP A 24 3.94 0.51 18.60
N SER A 25 4.75 0.58 17.53
CA SER A 25 5.66 -0.50 17.12
C SER A 25 7.01 0.03 16.58
N PRO A 26 7.75 0.84 17.36
CA PRO A 26 8.90 1.60 16.87
C PRO A 26 10.01 0.71 16.32
N GLN A 27 10.30 -0.42 16.96
CA GLN A 27 11.31 -1.37 16.46
C GLN A 27 10.93 -1.93 15.09
N LEU A 28 9.66 -2.31 14.90
CA LEU A 28 9.16 -2.87 13.66
C LEU A 28 9.26 -1.85 12.52
N GLU A 29 8.85 -0.61 12.77
CA GLU A 29 8.92 0.46 11.78
C GLU A 29 10.36 0.73 11.34
N VAL A 30 11.31 0.82 12.28
CA VAL A 30 12.73 1.00 11.94
C VAL A 30 13.28 -0.19 11.16
N GLU A 31 12.94 -1.42 11.55
CA GLU A 31 13.34 -2.61 10.79
C GLU A 31 12.80 -2.60 9.36
N VAL A 32 11.57 -2.14 9.14
CA VAL A 32 10.99 -2.00 7.78
C VAL A 32 11.74 -0.94 6.98
N LEU A 33 11.96 0.25 7.55
CA LEU A 33 12.67 1.34 6.88
C LEU A 33 14.12 0.95 6.56
N LEU A 34 14.82 0.29 7.49
CA LEU A 34 16.19 -0.15 7.28
C LEU A 34 16.28 -1.28 6.26
N ALA A 35 15.34 -2.23 6.27
CA ALA A 35 15.28 -3.28 5.25
C ALA A 35 15.12 -2.67 3.85
N HIS A 36 14.28 -1.64 3.71
CA HIS A 36 14.09 -0.90 2.47
C HIS A 36 15.38 -0.18 2.04
N VAL A 37 16.06 0.55 2.94
CA VAL A 37 17.36 1.20 2.65
C VAL A 37 18.40 0.19 2.16
N LEU A 38 18.42 -1.01 2.75
CA LEU A 38 19.36 -2.07 2.40
C LEU A 38 18.94 -2.92 1.21
N GLN A 39 17.75 -2.69 0.64
CA GLN A 39 17.15 -3.52 -0.41
C GLN A 39 17.17 -5.02 -0.02
N SER A 40 16.74 -5.29 1.22
CA SER A 40 16.78 -6.60 1.86
C SER A 40 15.49 -6.86 2.63
N ASN A 41 15.45 -7.91 3.45
CA ASN A 41 14.30 -8.24 4.29
C ASN A 41 14.66 -8.18 5.79
N ARG A 42 13.64 -8.24 6.64
CA ARG A 42 13.87 -8.20 8.10
C ARG A 42 14.67 -9.39 8.62
N THR A 43 14.61 -10.55 7.94
CA THR A 43 15.44 -11.72 8.30
C THR A 43 16.92 -11.40 8.14
N TYR A 44 17.33 -10.73 7.06
CA TYR A 44 18.71 -10.25 6.86
C TYR A 44 19.22 -9.46 8.06
N LEU A 45 18.41 -8.51 8.56
CA LEU A 45 18.79 -7.65 9.70
C LEU A 45 19.07 -8.45 10.96
N ARG A 46 18.31 -9.54 11.17
CA ARG A 46 18.46 -10.45 12.32
C ARG A 46 19.60 -11.44 12.15
N THR A 47 19.89 -11.84 10.92
CA THR A 47 20.99 -12.77 10.61
C THR A 47 22.35 -12.09 10.74
N TRP A 48 22.46 -10.80 10.39
CA TRP A 48 23.72 -10.06 10.37
C TRP A 48 23.66 -8.72 11.13
N PRO A 49 23.30 -8.72 12.43
CA PRO A 49 23.17 -7.51 13.23
C PRO A 49 24.47 -6.69 13.32
N GLU A 50 25.62 -7.32 13.18
CA GLU A 50 26.97 -6.74 13.26
C GLU A 50 27.44 -6.07 11.96
N LYS A 51 26.73 -6.24 10.84
CA LYS A 51 27.13 -5.60 9.57
C LYS A 51 27.05 -4.08 9.69
N LEU A 52 28.07 -3.41 9.16
CA LEU A 52 28.19 -1.96 9.17
C LEU A 52 27.35 -1.32 8.05
N LEU A 53 26.68 -0.22 8.39
CA LEU A 53 26.02 0.63 7.41
C LEU A 53 27.03 1.56 6.74
N THR A 54 26.83 1.82 5.45
CA THR A 54 27.53 2.92 4.77
C THR A 54 26.98 4.26 5.25
N THR A 55 27.76 5.33 5.10
CA THR A 55 27.30 6.69 5.41
C THR A 55 26.04 7.06 4.61
N GLN A 56 25.94 6.62 3.36
CA GLN A 56 24.75 6.87 2.53
C GLN A 56 23.52 6.15 3.07
N GLN A 57 23.66 4.88 3.46
CA GLN A 57 22.56 4.09 4.04
C GLN A 57 22.10 4.70 5.36
N LEU A 58 23.03 5.13 6.21
CA LEU A 58 22.69 5.80 7.46
C LEU A 58 21.94 7.11 7.21
N ALA A 59 22.42 7.97 6.30
CA ALA A 59 21.76 9.22 5.96
C ALA A 59 20.35 9.00 5.37
N GLN A 60 20.18 7.96 4.54
CA GLN A 60 18.87 7.58 4.02
C GLN A 60 17.91 7.14 5.13
N LEU A 61 18.37 6.28 6.05
CA LEU A 61 17.58 5.88 7.20
C LEU A 61 17.20 7.09 8.06
N GLU A 62 18.13 7.99 8.34
CA GLU A 62 17.86 9.20 9.13
C GLU A 62 16.77 10.07 8.51
N GLY A 63 16.81 10.29 7.19
CA GLY A 63 15.76 11.02 6.47
C GLY A 63 14.40 10.32 6.55
N PHE A 64 14.36 8.99 6.52
CA PHE A 64 13.12 8.23 6.70
C PHE A 64 12.56 8.35 8.12
N ILE A 65 13.42 8.32 9.14
CA ILE A 65 13.00 8.50 10.53
C ILE A 65 12.43 9.92 10.76
N GLU A 66 13.02 10.94 10.13
CA GLU A 66 12.49 12.30 10.19
C GLU A 66 11.12 12.43 9.54
N ARG A 67 10.94 11.87 8.34
CA ARG A 67 9.63 11.78 7.68
C ARG A 67 8.61 11.07 8.56
N ARG A 68 8.99 9.93 9.16
CA ARG A 68 8.09 9.18 10.04
C ARG A 68 7.72 9.96 11.30
N ASN A 69 8.66 10.67 11.90
CA ASN A 69 8.41 11.53 13.07
C ASN A 69 7.48 12.72 12.76
N ASN A 70 7.45 13.18 11.52
CA ASN A 70 6.47 14.16 11.07
C ASN A 70 5.08 13.54 10.82
N GLY A 71 4.91 12.23 11.06
CA GLY A 71 3.66 11.50 10.93
C GLY A 71 3.44 10.85 9.56
N GLU A 72 4.40 10.94 8.64
CA GLU A 72 4.23 10.36 7.30
C GLU A 72 4.12 8.82 7.40
N PRO A 73 3.12 8.18 6.77
CA PRO A 73 2.95 6.73 6.81
C PRO A 73 4.16 5.98 6.27
N ILE A 74 4.55 4.88 6.93
CA ILE A 74 5.69 4.05 6.51
C ILE A 74 5.55 3.60 5.05
N ALA A 75 4.35 3.24 4.62
CA ALA A 75 4.10 2.79 3.25
C ALA A 75 4.36 3.88 2.19
N TYR A 76 4.17 5.16 2.52
CA TYR A 76 4.55 6.27 1.63
C TYR A 76 6.04 6.60 1.69
N ILE A 77 6.68 6.36 2.84
CA ILE A 77 8.13 6.50 2.96
C ILE A 77 8.84 5.44 2.11
N THR A 78 8.39 4.19 2.17
CA THR A 78 8.92 3.07 1.37
C THR A 78 8.34 3.03 -0.06
N GLY A 79 7.22 3.71 -0.31
CA GLY A 79 6.50 3.69 -1.58
C GLY A 79 5.78 2.37 -1.88
N GLU A 80 5.67 1.47 -0.91
CA GLU A 80 5.07 0.14 -1.09
C GLU A 80 4.27 -0.34 0.13
N ARG A 81 3.28 -1.20 -0.14
CA ARG A 81 2.44 -1.87 0.85
C ARG A 81 2.19 -3.30 0.40
N GLU A 82 2.38 -4.26 1.29
CA GLU A 82 1.94 -5.64 1.04
C GLU A 82 0.41 -5.73 1.12
N PHE A 83 -0.21 -6.39 0.15
CA PHE A 83 -1.62 -6.73 0.13
C PHE A 83 -1.82 -8.04 -0.64
N TRP A 84 -2.50 -9.01 -0.02
CA TRP A 84 -2.78 -10.32 -0.60
C TRP A 84 -1.50 -11.04 -1.09
N GLY A 85 -0.41 -10.91 -0.34
CA GLY A 85 0.91 -11.45 -0.70
C GLY A 85 1.58 -10.78 -1.92
N MET A 86 1.04 -9.64 -2.40
CA MET A 86 1.66 -8.78 -3.42
C MET A 86 2.29 -7.58 -2.73
N SER A 87 3.54 -7.23 -3.05
CA SER A 87 4.01 -5.86 -2.81
C SER A 87 3.32 -4.97 -3.84
N LEU A 88 2.55 -3.96 -3.41
CA LEU A 88 1.91 -2.95 -4.25
C LEU A 88 2.60 -1.61 -4.03
N HIS A 89 2.91 -0.89 -5.10
CA HIS A 89 3.36 0.49 -4.97
C HIS A 89 2.18 1.37 -4.57
N VAL A 90 2.45 2.32 -3.68
CA VAL A 90 1.47 3.28 -3.16
C VAL A 90 2.07 4.68 -3.16
N SER A 91 1.19 5.68 -3.15
CA SER A 91 1.57 7.09 -3.07
C SER A 91 0.47 7.88 -2.35
N PRO A 92 0.73 9.14 -1.97
CA PRO A 92 -0.31 10.02 -1.41
C PRO A 92 -1.55 10.22 -2.30
N ASP A 93 -1.50 9.81 -3.57
CA ASP A 93 -2.65 9.84 -4.49
C ASP A 93 -3.60 8.63 -4.32
N THR A 94 -3.24 7.64 -3.50
CA THR A 94 -4.00 6.39 -3.32
C THR A 94 -4.17 6.07 -1.85
N LEU A 95 -5.31 5.49 -1.45
CA LEU A 95 -5.44 4.88 -0.12
C LEU A 95 -4.40 3.77 0.07
N ILE A 96 -3.74 3.72 1.23
CA ILE A 96 -2.86 2.61 1.58
C ILE A 96 -3.74 1.36 1.83
N PRO A 97 -3.55 0.25 1.08
CA PRO A 97 -4.34 -0.97 1.25
C PRO A 97 -4.38 -1.45 2.70
N ARG A 98 -5.59 -1.69 3.19
CA ARG A 98 -5.86 -2.09 4.57
C ARG A 98 -5.99 -3.62 4.67
N PRO A 99 -5.47 -4.26 5.74
CA PRO A 99 -5.63 -5.70 5.94
C PRO A 99 -7.09 -6.14 5.94
N GLU A 100 -8.01 -5.34 6.47
CA GLU A 100 -9.44 -5.64 6.52
C GLU A 100 -10.04 -5.80 5.12
N THR A 101 -9.50 -5.09 4.12
CA THR A 101 -9.92 -5.19 2.72
C THR A 101 -9.58 -6.56 2.11
N GLU A 102 -8.66 -7.34 2.68
CA GLU A 102 -8.39 -8.72 2.26
C GLU A 102 -9.61 -9.62 2.49
N THR A 103 -10.41 -9.36 3.52
CA THR A 103 -11.67 -10.07 3.78
C THR A 103 -12.66 -9.91 2.61
N LEU A 104 -12.71 -8.73 1.99
CA LEU A 104 -13.56 -8.49 0.82
C LEU A 104 -13.11 -9.37 -0.36
N VAL A 105 -11.80 -9.45 -0.59
CA VAL A 105 -11.21 -10.29 -1.65
C VAL A 105 -11.51 -11.76 -1.39
N GLU A 106 -11.30 -12.24 -0.17
CA GLU A 106 -11.60 -13.62 0.23
C GLU A 106 -13.06 -13.99 -0.06
N LEU A 107 -14.00 -13.18 0.43
CA LEU A 107 -15.45 -13.39 0.24
C LEU A 107 -15.89 -13.30 -1.24
N ALA A 108 -15.19 -12.50 -2.05
CA ALA A 108 -15.43 -12.46 -3.49
C ALA A 108 -14.96 -13.76 -4.15
N LEU A 109 -13.76 -14.24 -3.81
CA LEU A 109 -13.16 -15.45 -4.37
C LEU A 109 -13.94 -16.72 -3.99
N GLU A 110 -14.59 -16.77 -2.83
CA GLU A 110 -15.51 -17.85 -2.46
C GLU A 110 -16.71 -17.94 -3.41
N ARG A 111 -17.15 -16.81 -3.95
CA ARG A 111 -18.31 -16.73 -4.86
C ARG A 111 -17.93 -16.89 -6.32
N ILE A 112 -16.72 -16.51 -6.71
CA ILE A 112 -16.22 -16.62 -8.09
C ILE A 112 -15.65 -18.04 -8.30
N PRO A 113 -16.31 -18.89 -9.12
CA PRO A 113 -15.77 -20.21 -9.44
C PRO A 113 -14.36 -20.10 -10.04
N ARG A 114 -13.48 -21.06 -9.72
CA ARG A 114 -12.08 -21.03 -10.19
C ARG A 114 -11.94 -20.94 -11.71
N ASP A 115 -12.84 -21.59 -12.44
CA ASP A 115 -12.86 -21.65 -13.90
C ASP A 115 -13.80 -20.64 -14.56
N ALA A 116 -14.31 -19.67 -13.80
CA ALA A 116 -15.22 -18.66 -14.32
C ALA A 116 -14.52 -17.70 -15.29
N GLU A 117 -15.26 -17.29 -16.33
CA GLU A 117 -14.90 -16.23 -17.27
C GLU A 117 -15.78 -15.00 -17.01
N TRP A 118 -15.84 -14.58 -15.75
CA TRP A 118 -16.67 -13.45 -15.34
C TRP A 118 -16.02 -12.11 -15.69
N GLN A 119 -16.86 -11.13 -15.96
CA GLN A 119 -16.52 -9.72 -15.94
C GLN A 119 -16.85 -9.16 -14.55
N ILE A 120 -15.83 -8.65 -13.89
CA ILE A 120 -15.91 -8.17 -12.51
C ILE A 120 -15.46 -6.71 -12.50
N ALA A 121 -16.15 -5.85 -11.77
CA ALA A 121 -15.70 -4.47 -11.56
C ALA A 121 -15.16 -4.24 -10.15
N ASP A 122 -14.15 -3.38 -10.03
CA ASP A 122 -13.65 -2.80 -8.78
C ASP A 122 -13.79 -1.28 -8.86
N LEU A 123 -14.72 -0.72 -8.08
CA LEU A 123 -15.03 0.71 -8.08
C LEU A 123 -14.22 1.43 -7.00
N GLY A 124 -13.49 2.48 -7.40
CA GLY A 124 -12.58 3.21 -6.51
C GLY A 124 -11.33 2.37 -6.23
N THR A 125 -10.71 1.85 -7.30
CA THR A 125 -9.67 0.82 -7.21
C THR A 125 -8.40 1.30 -6.48
N GLY A 126 -8.17 2.62 -6.40
CA GLY A 126 -7.01 3.18 -5.71
C GLY A 126 -5.69 2.68 -6.32
N SER A 127 -4.86 2.04 -5.50
CA SER A 127 -3.61 1.39 -5.93
C SER A 127 -3.80 0.08 -6.71
N GLY A 128 -5.05 -0.36 -6.89
CA GLY A 128 -5.43 -1.61 -7.57
C GLY A 128 -5.61 -2.80 -6.64
N ALA A 129 -5.59 -2.62 -5.32
CA ALA A 129 -5.47 -3.72 -4.36
C ALA A 129 -6.48 -4.86 -4.58
N ILE A 130 -7.77 -4.53 -4.65
CA ILE A 130 -8.85 -5.52 -4.86
C ILE A 130 -8.76 -6.07 -6.29
N ALA A 131 -8.74 -5.19 -7.30
CA ALA A 131 -8.71 -5.59 -8.71
C ALA A 131 -7.56 -6.54 -9.05
N LEU A 132 -6.34 -6.22 -8.60
CA LEU A 132 -5.14 -7.01 -8.85
C LEU A 132 -5.20 -8.37 -8.15
N ALA A 133 -5.71 -8.41 -6.92
CA ALA A 133 -5.87 -9.66 -6.18
C ALA A 133 -6.85 -10.60 -6.89
N ILE A 134 -8.01 -10.09 -7.32
CA ILE A 134 -8.98 -10.88 -8.09
C ILE A 134 -8.38 -11.34 -9.42
N ALA A 135 -7.74 -10.44 -10.16
CA ALA A 135 -7.13 -10.76 -11.44
C ALA A 135 -6.08 -11.86 -11.35
N ARG A 136 -5.25 -11.84 -10.30
CA ARG A 136 -4.22 -12.86 -10.04
C ARG A 136 -4.83 -14.23 -9.69
N GLU A 137 -5.85 -14.26 -8.84
CA GLU A 137 -6.47 -15.50 -8.37
C GLU A 137 -7.48 -16.10 -9.36
N ARG A 138 -7.98 -15.30 -10.30
CA ARG A 138 -8.96 -15.70 -11.33
C ARG A 138 -8.48 -15.24 -12.72
N PRO A 139 -7.44 -15.87 -13.29
CA PRO A 139 -6.81 -15.43 -14.55
C PRO A 139 -7.72 -15.50 -15.78
N ARG A 140 -8.84 -16.24 -15.70
CA ARG A 140 -9.86 -16.33 -16.77
C ARG A 140 -10.92 -15.23 -16.67
N CYS A 141 -11.03 -14.56 -15.54
CA CYS A 141 -11.93 -13.41 -15.39
C CYS A 141 -11.29 -12.16 -15.99
N LEU A 142 -12.13 -11.25 -16.46
CA LEU A 142 -11.75 -9.90 -16.86
C LEU A 142 -12.13 -8.93 -15.75
N VAL A 143 -11.15 -8.20 -15.21
CA VAL A 143 -11.40 -7.23 -14.13
C VAL A 143 -11.39 -5.80 -14.69
N LEU A 144 -12.48 -5.07 -14.51
CA LEU A 144 -12.59 -3.64 -14.82
C LEU A 144 -12.35 -2.82 -13.55
N ALA A 145 -11.20 -2.18 -13.46
CA ALA A 145 -10.83 -1.33 -12.34
C ALA A 145 -11.11 0.15 -12.68
N THR A 146 -11.89 0.84 -11.85
CA THR A 146 -12.26 2.23 -12.09
C THR A 146 -11.88 3.13 -10.93
N ASP A 147 -11.53 4.38 -11.22
CA ASP A 147 -11.33 5.41 -10.21
C ASP A 147 -11.67 6.78 -10.81
N ILE A 148 -12.07 7.72 -9.94
CA ILE A 148 -12.25 9.12 -10.32
C ILE A 148 -10.92 9.88 -10.34
N SER A 149 -9.89 9.34 -9.67
CA SER A 149 -8.55 9.91 -9.64
C SER A 149 -7.69 9.32 -10.76
N PRO A 150 -7.27 10.13 -11.76
CA PRO A 150 -6.35 9.67 -12.79
C PRO A 150 -5.00 9.21 -12.22
N ALA A 151 -4.55 9.84 -11.13
CA ALA A 151 -3.31 9.48 -10.44
C ALA A 151 -3.40 8.11 -9.76
N ALA A 152 -4.54 7.82 -9.12
CA ALA A 152 -4.80 6.49 -8.56
C ALA A 152 -4.83 5.42 -9.66
N LEU A 153 -5.55 5.65 -10.76
CA LEU A 153 -5.57 4.74 -11.90
C LEU A 153 -4.18 4.51 -12.51
N ALA A 154 -3.35 5.55 -12.60
CA ALA A 154 -1.98 5.42 -13.06
C ALA A 154 -1.18 4.49 -12.13
N MET A 155 -1.35 4.61 -10.81
CA MET A 155 -0.73 3.71 -9.84
C MET A 155 -1.23 2.26 -9.98
N ALA A 156 -2.54 2.04 -10.15
CA ALA A 156 -3.11 0.72 -10.37
C ALA A 156 -2.57 0.06 -11.65
N ARG A 157 -2.47 0.81 -12.76
CA ARG A 157 -1.86 0.35 -14.02
C ARG A 157 -0.39 0.00 -13.86
N HIS A 158 0.37 0.82 -13.12
CA HIS A 158 1.78 0.56 -12.82
C HIS A 158 1.95 -0.76 -12.04
N ASN A 159 1.11 -0.98 -11.02
CA ASN A 159 1.11 -2.23 -10.27
C ASN A 159 0.73 -3.44 -11.13
N ALA A 160 -0.30 -3.34 -11.97
CA ALA A 160 -0.66 -4.42 -12.91
C ALA A 160 0.51 -4.81 -13.82
N THR A 161 1.17 -3.81 -14.40
CA THR A 161 2.31 -4.01 -15.29
C THR A 161 3.47 -4.71 -14.57
N ARG A 162 3.83 -4.23 -13.37
CA ARG A 162 4.92 -4.81 -12.56
C ARG A 162 4.63 -6.25 -12.14
N LEU A 163 3.36 -6.57 -11.89
CA LEU A 163 2.92 -7.91 -11.50
C LEU A 163 2.67 -8.83 -12.70
N GLY A 164 2.74 -8.32 -13.94
CA GLY A 164 2.51 -9.10 -15.16
C GLY A 164 1.06 -9.58 -15.30
N LEU A 165 0.09 -8.77 -14.87
CA LEU A 165 -1.33 -9.10 -14.94
C LEU A 165 -1.97 -8.42 -16.15
N ASP A 166 -2.40 -9.24 -17.12
CA ASP A 166 -2.93 -8.76 -18.41
C ASP A 166 -4.46 -8.83 -18.51
N ASN A 167 -5.13 -9.44 -17.52
CA ASN A 167 -6.58 -9.61 -17.49
C ASN A 167 -7.32 -8.46 -16.78
N LEU A 168 -6.76 -7.25 -16.85
CA LEU A 168 -7.37 -6.03 -16.32
C LEU A 168 -7.66 -5.01 -17.42
N ARG A 169 -8.76 -4.29 -17.25
CA ARG A 169 -9.07 -3.04 -17.96
C ARG A 169 -9.24 -1.93 -16.95
N PHE A 170 -8.95 -0.71 -17.36
CA PHE A 170 -8.97 0.44 -16.50
C PHE A 170 -9.74 1.57 -17.15
N ALA A 171 -10.70 2.14 -16.42
CA ALA A 171 -11.53 3.24 -16.89
C ALA A 171 -11.57 4.38 -15.86
N ASP A 172 -11.40 5.60 -16.35
CA ASP A 172 -11.57 6.81 -15.55
C ASP A 172 -13.06 7.15 -15.42
N GLY A 173 -13.48 7.47 -14.20
CA GLY A 173 -14.81 7.99 -13.93
C GLY A 173 -15.38 7.58 -12.59
N ALA A 174 -16.51 8.19 -12.24
CA ALA A 174 -17.16 8.01 -10.96
C ALA A 174 -18.07 6.77 -10.96
N TRP A 175 -17.81 5.84 -10.05
CA TRP A 175 -18.69 4.70 -9.77
C TRP A 175 -19.12 3.97 -11.05
N CYS A 176 -20.40 3.63 -11.17
CA CYS A 176 -20.93 2.88 -12.31
C CYS A 176 -20.92 3.67 -13.64
N THR A 177 -20.71 4.99 -13.63
CA THR A 177 -20.66 5.77 -14.88
C THR A 177 -19.45 5.37 -15.74
N ALA A 178 -18.35 4.99 -15.10
CA ALA A 178 -17.13 4.52 -15.77
C ALA A 178 -17.30 3.13 -16.43
N LEU A 179 -18.34 2.38 -16.05
CA LEU A 179 -18.61 1.03 -16.56
C LEU A 179 -19.40 1.02 -17.87
N GLY A 180 -20.00 2.14 -18.26
CA GLY A 180 -20.85 2.22 -19.45
C GLY A 180 -22.01 1.20 -19.41
N ASN A 181 -22.12 0.38 -20.46
CA ASN A 181 -23.17 -0.64 -20.61
C ASN A 181 -22.65 -2.08 -20.44
N GLU A 182 -21.50 -2.25 -19.77
CA GLU A 182 -20.92 -3.57 -19.54
C GLU A 182 -21.85 -4.45 -18.69
N ARG A 183 -21.88 -5.75 -18.99
CA ARG A 183 -22.58 -6.74 -18.17
C ARG A 183 -21.56 -7.35 -17.21
N LEU A 184 -21.83 -7.26 -15.92
CA LEU A 184 -20.93 -7.68 -14.86
C LEU A 184 -21.62 -8.74 -14.00
N GLU A 185 -20.89 -9.79 -13.67
CA GLU A 185 -21.34 -10.82 -12.73
C GLU A 185 -21.11 -10.41 -11.27
N MET A 186 -20.17 -9.49 -11.02
CA MET A 186 -19.87 -8.98 -9.69
C MET A 186 -19.31 -7.56 -9.74
N ILE A 187 -19.70 -6.75 -8.75
CA ILE A 187 -19.12 -5.43 -8.49
C ILE A 187 -18.56 -5.43 -7.07
N LEU A 188 -17.29 -5.08 -6.94
CA LEU A 188 -16.56 -4.91 -5.69
C LEU A 188 -16.25 -3.43 -5.51
N SER A 189 -16.17 -3.00 -4.26
CA SER A 189 -15.71 -1.66 -3.92
C SER A 189 -15.34 -1.60 -2.45
N ASN A 190 -14.29 -0.83 -2.15
CA ASN A 190 -14.04 -0.30 -0.82
C ASN A 190 -14.19 1.24 -0.88
N PRO A 191 -15.42 1.75 -0.87
CA PRO A 191 -15.68 3.17 -1.07
C PRO A 191 -15.23 3.99 0.15
N PRO A 192 -15.06 5.32 0.02
CA PRO A 192 -14.89 6.21 1.17
C PRO A 192 -16.11 6.09 2.11
N TYR A 193 -15.87 5.81 3.39
CA TYR A 193 -16.94 5.56 4.37
C TYR A 193 -16.79 6.36 5.67
N VAL A 194 -15.74 7.16 5.81
CA VAL A 194 -15.53 7.99 7.01
C VAL A 194 -16.46 9.20 6.96
N ALA A 195 -17.10 9.52 8.08
CA ALA A 195 -17.99 10.68 8.13
C ALA A 195 -17.22 12.00 7.93
N PRO A 196 -17.79 12.98 7.19
CA PRO A 196 -17.20 14.31 7.13
C PRO A 196 -17.04 14.91 8.53
N GLY A 197 -15.83 15.37 8.86
CA GLY A 197 -15.53 15.95 10.17
C GLY A 197 -15.25 14.93 11.28
N ASP A 198 -15.11 13.65 10.96
CA ASP A 198 -14.65 12.64 11.91
C ASP A 198 -13.25 13.01 12.46
N PRO A 199 -13.04 13.03 13.80
CA PRO A 199 -11.77 13.36 14.41
C PRO A 199 -10.59 12.50 13.92
N HIS A 200 -10.84 11.25 13.52
CA HIS A 200 -9.78 10.34 13.03
C HIS A 200 -9.13 10.84 11.74
N LEU A 201 -9.84 11.64 10.92
CA LEU A 201 -9.26 12.26 9.72
C LEU A 201 -8.11 13.23 10.04
N GLN A 202 -8.05 13.74 11.28
CA GLN A 202 -7.03 14.67 11.76
C GLN A 202 -5.98 13.99 12.65
N GLN A 203 -5.97 12.65 12.70
CA GLN A 203 -5.09 11.88 13.58
C GLN A 203 -4.26 10.86 12.80
N GLY A 204 -3.08 10.53 13.33
CA GLY A 204 -2.20 9.50 12.80
C GLY A 204 -1.86 9.67 11.32
N ASP A 205 -1.81 8.52 10.64
CA ASP A 205 -1.43 8.36 9.24
C ASP A 205 -2.48 8.90 8.25
N LEU A 206 -3.77 8.91 8.64
CA LEU A 206 -4.89 9.30 7.76
C LEU A 206 -4.78 10.73 7.22
N ARG A 207 -4.09 11.62 7.94
CA ARG A 207 -3.83 13.00 7.51
C ARG A 207 -3.02 13.12 6.22
N PHE A 208 -2.28 12.07 5.85
CA PHE A 208 -1.44 12.03 4.66
C PHE A 208 -2.12 11.30 3.49
N GLU A 209 -3.26 10.65 3.73
CA GLU A 209 -4.01 9.93 2.70
C GLU A 209 -5.02 10.86 2.01
N PRO A 210 -5.37 10.59 0.74
CA PRO A 210 -6.17 11.51 -0.04
C PRO A 210 -7.59 11.61 0.58
N PRO A 211 -8.08 12.82 0.93
CA PRO A 211 -9.38 12.97 1.60
C PRO A 211 -10.55 12.34 0.83
N ALA A 212 -10.50 12.38 -0.50
CA ALA A 212 -11.50 11.80 -1.39
C ALA A 212 -11.56 10.25 -1.32
N ALA A 213 -10.53 9.59 -0.81
CA ALA A 213 -10.52 8.15 -0.57
C ALA A 213 -10.96 7.77 0.86
N LEU A 214 -11.15 8.76 1.74
CA LEU A 214 -11.49 8.55 3.16
C LEU A 214 -12.93 8.92 3.45
N ALA A 215 -13.33 10.15 3.12
CA ALA A 215 -14.62 10.70 3.52
C ALA A 215 -15.73 10.42 2.50
N SER A 216 -16.88 9.94 2.98
CA SER A 216 -18.08 9.86 2.15
C SER A 216 -18.63 11.27 1.92
N ALA A 217 -18.46 11.82 0.72
CA ALA A 217 -18.98 13.12 0.30
C ALA A 217 -20.44 13.05 -0.16
#